data_AF-A0A7J0D0I5-F1
#
_entry.id   AF-A0A7J0D0I5-F1
#
_cell.length_a   1.000
_cell.length_b   1.000
_cell.length_c   1.000
_cell.angle_alpha   90.00
_cell.angle_beta   90.00
_cell.angle_gamma   90.00
#
_symmetry.space_group_name_H-M   'P 1'
#
loop_
_entity.id
_entity.type
_entity.pdbx_description
1 polymer ?
#
loop_
_entity_poly.entity_id
_entity_poly.type
_entity_poly.pdbx_seq_one_letter_code
_entity_poly.pdbx_strand_id
1 'polypeptide(L)'
;MSGVEAGLPGPGPGPGRWSGADPERPGSGGKPERDTGLPGNGDEQGHGTGPPGQGLGPERLARAALTRVLEPGDERAGAWLRQNGPVALLRALRVADGSAERLPGMTAARLEGYRLRAAAAEPERDLAVAAAVGGRLVCPGDREWPSQLDDLGDARPVGLWVRGRPDLRLWALRSVAVVGARACTPYGAHMAATLGAGLAERGWVVMSGAAFGVDGAAHRGVLAVGGATVAVLACGVDVPYPRGHAELIGRVAQQGLLVAELPPGSHPTRSRFVLRNRVIAALTRGTVVVEAEYRSGSLVTARQAARLGRFVMGVPTPLPGGAALAPIRFRVAIAA
;
A
#
# COMPACT_ATOMS: atom_id res chain seq x y z
N MET A 1 -32.96 -35.62 -54.46
CA MET A 1 -34.01 -35.99 -53.50
C MET A 1 -33.56 -35.60 -52.10
N SER A 2 -34.40 -34.81 -51.43
CA SER A 2 -34.42 -34.42 -50.00
C SER A 2 -33.12 -33.95 -49.31
N GLY A 3 -33.05 -32.63 -49.09
CA GLY A 3 -32.28 -32.03 -48.01
C GLY A 3 -33.02 -32.13 -46.67
N VAL A 4 -32.26 -32.01 -45.57
CA VAL A 4 -32.75 -31.94 -44.19
C VAL A 4 -32.09 -30.71 -43.55
N GLU A 5 -32.90 -29.69 -43.29
CA GLU A 5 -32.57 -28.53 -42.45
C GLU A 5 -32.66 -28.93 -40.96
N ALA A 6 -31.65 -28.55 -40.18
CA ALA A 6 -31.66 -28.64 -38.72
C ALA A 6 -31.96 -27.25 -38.14
N GLY A 7 -33.12 -27.10 -37.49
CA GLY A 7 -33.57 -25.88 -36.83
C GLY A 7 -32.89 -25.61 -35.49
N LEU A 8 -32.72 -24.32 -35.20
CA LEU A 8 -32.19 -23.75 -33.95
C LEU A 8 -33.22 -23.85 -32.80
N PRO A 9 -32.82 -24.12 -31.55
CA PRO A 9 -33.70 -24.02 -30.39
C PRO A 9 -33.81 -22.57 -29.88
N GLY A 10 -35.06 -22.17 -29.55
CA GLY A 10 -35.44 -20.83 -29.08
C GLY A 10 -35.03 -20.50 -27.64
N PRO A 11 -35.28 -19.25 -27.18
CA PRO A 11 -34.77 -18.73 -25.92
C PRO A 11 -35.61 -19.17 -24.71
N GLY A 12 -34.93 -19.54 -23.62
CA GLY A 12 -35.53 -19.87 -22.32
C GLY A 12 -36.05 -18.63 -21.56
N PRO A 13 -36.91 -18.83 -20.54
CA PRO A 13 -37.62 -17.75 -19.87
C PRO A 13 -36.74 -16.97 -18.87
N GLY A 14 -37.00 -15.66 -18.78
CA GLY A 14 -36.36 -14.70 -17.88
C GLY A 14 -36.82 -14.77 -16.41
N PRO A 15 -36.29 -13.89 -15.56
CA PRO A 15 -36.11 -14.12 -14.12
C PRO A 15 -37.35 -13.80 -13.27
N GLY A 16 -37.59 -14.65 -12.26
CA GLY A 16 -38.64 -14.48 -11.25
C GLY A 16 -38.34 -13.37 -10.24
N ARG A 17 -39.32 -12.48 -10.06
CA ARG A 17 -39.45 -11.48 -9.00
C ARG A 17 -39.42 -12.15 -7.61
N TRP A 18 -38.67 -11.58 -6.67
CA TRP A 18 -38.85 -11.79 -5.23
C TRP A 18 -39.53 -10.56 -4.63
N SER A 19 -40.66 -10.78 -3.96
CA SER A 19 -41.39 -9.79 -3.17
C SER A 19 -42.04 -10.50 -1.98
N GLY A 20 -41.95 -9.91 -0.78
CA GLY A 20 -42.87 -10.21 0.32
C GLY A 20 -42.18 -10.40 1.66
N ALA A 21 -42.43 -9.45 2.57
CA ALA A 21 -42.06 -9.44 3.97
C ALA A 21 -43.06 -10.22 4.86
N ASP A 22 -42.58 -10.69 6.02
CA ASP A 22 -43.16 -10.79 7.38
C ASP A 22 -44.64 -11.22 7.62
N PRO A 23 -44.95 -11.99 8.70
CA PRO A 23 -45.03 -11.41 10.07
C PRO A 23 -44.69 -12.31 11.29
N GLU A 24 -44.63 -11.60 12.42
CA GLU A 24 -44.32 -11.92 13.82
C GLU A 24 -45.10 -13.03 14.57
N ARG A 25 -44.50 -13.48 15.71
CA ARG A 25 -45.01 -13.59 17.13
C ARG A 25 -44.72 -14.97 17.82
N PRO A 26 -44.83 -15.12 19.17
CA PRO A 26 -44.18 -14.39 20.28
C PRO A 26 -43.69 -15.27 21.48
N GLY A 27 -42.83 -14.73 22.35
CA GLY A 27 -42.93 -14.77 23.84
C GLY A 27 -42.57 -16.03 24.69
N SER A 28 -41.60 -15.87 25.60
CA SER A 28 -41.63 -16.22 27.07
C SER A 28 -40.19 -16.13 27.65
N GLY A 29 -39.88 -15.28 28.64
CA GLY A 29 -39.95 -15.53 30.10
C GLY A 29 -38.74 -16.36 30.59
N GLY A 30 -37.88 -16.03 31.55
CA GLY A 30 -37.71 -14.96 32.53
C GLY A 30 -36.71 -15.42 33.62
N LYS A 31 -35.87 -14.49 34.13
CA LYS A 31 -35.30 -14.40 35.51
C LYS A 31 -34.05 -15.27 35.90
N PRO A 32 -33.32 -14.93 37.01
CA PRO A 32 -32.20 -13.97 37.04
C PRO A 32 -30.90 -14.53 37.69
N GLU A 33 -29.73 -13.93 37.44
CA GLU A 33 -28.51 -14.27 38.22
C GLU A 33 -27.77 -13.05 38.80
N ARG A 34 -27.87 -13.00 40.13
CA ARG A 34 -26.95 -12.58 41.20
C ARG A 34 -25.78 -11.62 40.92
N ASP A 35 -25.89 -10.53 41.66
CA ASP A 35 -24.91 -9.55 42.09
C ASP A 35 -23.86 -10.16 43.05
N THR A 36 -22.58 -9.95 42.75
CA THR A 36 -21.46 -9.96 43.71
C THR A 36 -20.40 -8.93 43.28
N GLY A 37 -20.38 -7.75 43.90
CA GLY A 37 -19.21 -6.86 43.96
C GLY A 37 -18.07 -7.51 44.77
N LEU A 38 -16.78 -7.15 44.72
CA LEU A 38 -15.91 -5.99 44.36
C LEU A 38 -14.44 -6.54 44.50
N PRO A 39 -13.32 -5.77 44.38
CA PRO A 39 -13.00 -4.48 43.75
C PRO A 39 -11.89 -4.63 42.66
N GLY A 40 -11.65 -3.72 41.70
CA GLY A 40 -11.05 -2.40 41.84
C GLY A 40 -9.53 -2.39 41.61
N ASN A 41 -9.10 -2.16 40.36
CA ASN A 41 -7.79 -1.62 39.91
C ASN A 41 -7.94 -1.45 38.38
N GLY A 42 -8.04 -0.25 37.80
CA GLY A 42 -7.07 0.85 37.90
C GLY A 42 -6.22 0.81 36.63
N ASP A 43 -6.44 1.79 35.73
CA ASP A 43 -5.69 2.11 34.49
C ASP A 43 -6.28 1.63 33.15
N GLU A 44 -7.53 2.05 32.85
CA GLU A 44 -7.97 2.24 31.47
C GLU A 44 -7.42 3.56 30.91
N GLN A 45 -6.30 3.51 30.20
CA GLN A 45 -5.89 4.58 29.30
C GLN A 45 -6.79 4.58 28.06
N GLY A 46 -7.87 5.35 28.15
CA GLY A 46 -8.86 5.54 27.10
C GLY A 46 -8.23 5.85 25.75
N HIS A 47 -8.40 4.92 24.81
CA HIS A 47 -8.22 5.18 23.39
C HIS A 47 -9.37 6.06 22.91
N GLY A 48 -9.12 7.37 22.79
CA GLY A 48 -10.09 8.33 22.30
C GLY A 48 -10.50 8.06 20.85
N THR A 49 -11.63 7.40 20.65
CA THR A 49 -12.36 7.38 19.38
C THR A 49 -13.32 8.56 19.34
N GLY A 50 -12.86 9.70 18.83
CA GLY A 50 -13.70 10.87 18.56
C GLY A 50 -14.20 10.94 17.11
N PRO A 51 -15.39 11.51 16.83
CA PRO A 51 -15.93 11.73 15.49
C PRO A 51 -15.11 12.78 14.69
N PRO A 52 -15.27 12.87 13.35
CA PRO A 52 -14.40 13.67 12.49
C PRO A 52 -14.71 15.16 12.65
N GLY A 53 -13.86 15.86 13.40
CA GLY A 53 -13.97 17.31 13.63
C GLY A 53 -13.13 17.85 14.79
N GLN A 54 -12.15 17.10 15.29
CA GLN A 54 -11.25 17.54 16.36
C GLN A 54 -9.87 17.83 15.78
N GLY A 55 -9.22 18.91 16.25
CA GLY A 55 -7.94 19.40 15.74
C GLY A 55 -6.92 18.27 15.54
N LEU A 56 -6.03 18.46 14.55
CA LEU A 56 -5.00 17.48 14.23
C LEU A 56 -4.20 17.15 15.48
N GLY A 57 -4.31 15.90 15.97
CA GLY A 57 -3.61 15.47 17.18
C GLY A 57 -2.10 15.65 17.05
N PRO A 58 -1.39 15.96 18.14
CA PRO A 58 0.04 16.29 18.12
C PRO A 58 0.89 15.16 17.51
N GLU A 59 0.49 13.91 17.69
CA GLU A 59 1.15 12.76 17.06
C GLU A 59 1.04 12.78 15.53
N ARG A 60 -0.12 13.11 14.96
CA ARG A 60 -0.30 13.16 13.50
C ARG A 60 0.53 14.27 12.87
N LEU A 61 0.56 15.45 13.49
CA LEU A 61 1.41 16.56 13.07
C LEU A 61 2.89 16.19 13.14
N ALA A 62 3.30 15.53 14.23
CA ALA A 62 4.67 15.09 14.39
C ALA A 62 5.07 14.06 13.33
N ARG A 63 4.21 13.07 13.04
CA ARG A 63 4.44 12.09 11.97
C ARG A 63 4.51 12.74 10.59
N ALA A 64 3.59 13.65 10.28
CA ALA A 64 3.61 14.42 9.03
C ALA A 64 4.96 15.12 8.83
N ALA A 65 5.43 15.85 9.85
CA ALA A 65 6.74 16.50 9.81
C ALA A 65 7.89 15.49 9.69
N LEU A 66 7.86 14.39 10.43
CA LEU A 66 8.89 13.36 10.37
C LEU A 66 8.99 12.69 8.99
N THR A 67 7.92 12.66 8.17
CA THR A 67 8.04 12.23 6.76
C THR A 67 8.90 13.16 5.89
N ARG A 68 9.05 14.44 6.26
CA ARG A 68 10.02 15.39 5.65
C ARG A 68 11.45 15.18 6.20
N VAL A 69 11.56 14.84 7.48
CA VAL A 69 12.83 14.84 8.21
C VAL A 69 13.61 13.54 8.04
N LEU A 70 12.93 12.40 8.17
CA LEU A 70 13.54 11.08 8.15
C LEU A 70 13.57 10.54 6.71
N GLU A 71 14.63 9.79 6.37
CA GLU A 71 14.67 9.10 5.10
C GLU A 71 13.87 7.78 5.18
N PRO A 72 13.07 7.43 4.16
CA PRO A 72 12.31 6.18 4.13
C PRO A 72 13.21 4.96 4.36
N GLY A 73 12.86 4.11 5.32
CA GLY A 73 13.55 2.85 5.58
C GLY A 73 14.86 2.98 6.34
N ASP A 74 15.19 4.16 6.89
CA ASP A 74 16.28 4.30 7.86
C ASP A 74 15.92 3.61 9.19
N GLU A 75 16.42 2.39 9.36
CA GLU A 75 16.16 1.56 10.55
C GLU A 75 16.63 2.23 11.85
N ARG A 76 17.69 3.07 11.83
CA ARG A 76 18.11 3.78 13.05
C ARG A 76 17.07 4.82 13.44
N ALA A 77 16.59 5.57 12.46
CA ALA A 77 15.53 6.55 12.68
C ALA A 77 14.22 5.89 13.12
N GLY A 78 13.87 4.74 12.55
CA GLY A 78 12.71 3.96 12.98
C GLY A 78 12.85 3.42 14.40
N ALA A 79 14.04 2.96 14.81
CA ALA A 79 14.31 2.54 16.18
C ALA A 79 14.13 3.71 17.16
N TRP A 80 14.65 4.90 16.84
CA TRP A 80 14.43 6.09 17.66
C TRP A 80 12.95 6.46 17.73
N LEU A 81 12.21 6.37 16.61
CA LEU A 81 10.78 6.65 16.56
C LEU A 81 9.99 5.68 17.44
N ARG A 82 10.32 4.37 17.39
CA ARG A 82 9.70 3.34 18.23
C ARG A 82 9.95 3.57 19.72
N GLN A 83 11.17 3.96 20.08
CA GLN A 83 11.58 4.11 21.49
C GLN A 83 11.05 5.41 22.13
N ASN A 84 11.02 6.51 21.37
CA ASN A 84 10.70 7.84 21.92
C ASN A 84 9.28 8.30 21.58
N GLY A 85 8.67 7.73 20.54
CA GLY A 85 7.45 8.26 19.96
C GLY A 85 7.68 9.48 19.05
N PRO A 86 6.71 9.82 18.19
CA PRO A 86 6.88 10.83 17.14
C PRO A 86 7.05 12.24 17.69
N VAL A 87 6.29 12.62 18.72
CA VAL A 87 6.33 13.97 19.30
C VAL A 87 7.67 14.26 19.96
N ALA A 88 8.15 13.34 20.80
CA ALA A 88 9.43 13.52 21.49
C ALA A 88 10.61 13.48 20.51
N LEU A 89 10.59 12.57 19.52
CA LEU A 89 11.63 12.51 18.49
C LEU A 89 11.68 13.80 17.67
N LEU A 90 10.54 14.31 17.20
CA LEU A 90 10.52 15.56 16.44
C LEU A 90 11.03 16.74 17.27
N ARG A 91 10.63 16.83 18.55
CA ARG A 91 11.13 17.84 19.47
C ARG A 91 12.65 17.76 19.60
N ALA A 92 13.19 16.56 19.82
CA ALA A 92 14.63 16.35 19.94
C ALA A 92 15.39 16.79 18.68
N LEU A 93 14.84 16.51 17.50
CA LEU A 93 15.44 16.92 16.23
C LEU A 93 15.27 18.41 15.90
N ARG A 94 14.38 19.14 16.59
CA ARG A 94 14.16 20.58 16.40
C ARG A 94 14.94 21.44 17.39
N VAL A 95 15.02 21.00 18.65
CA VAL A 95 15.58 21.80 19.74
C VAL A 95 17.06 21.42 19.96
N ALA A 96 17.90 22.42 20.19
CA ALA A 96 19.31 22.23 20.53
C ALA A 96 19.50 22.12 22.06
N ASP A 97 18.90 21.09 22.68
CA ASP A 97 18.95 20.84 24.14
C ASP A 97 19.77 19.59 24.53
N GLY A 98 20.52 19.00 23.59
CA GLY A 98 21.31 17.79 23.84
C GLY A 98 20.51 16.48 23.80
N SER A 99 19.19 16.51 23.55
CA SER A 99 18.37 15.29 23.50
C SER A 99 18.67 14.42 22.28
N ALA A 100 18.85 15.00 21.10
CA ALA A 100 19.16 14.24 19.89
C ALA A 100 20.57 13.65 19.88
N GLU A 101 21.52 14.32 20.50
CA GLU A 101 22.92 13.88 20.66
C GLU A 101 23.01 12.59 21.52
N ARG A 102 22.02 12.34 22.39
CA ARG A 102 21.91 11.12 23.18
C ARG A 102 21.31 9.93 22.41
N LEU A 103 20.79 10.15 21.20
CA LEU A 103 20.23 9.07 20.39
C LEU A 103 21.34 8.12 19.91
N PRO A 104 21.19 6.80 20.10
CA PRO A 104 22.25 5.84 19.74
C PRO A 104 22.67 5.94 18.28
N GLY A 105 23.97 6.14 18.05
CA GLY A 105 24.54 6.22 16.71
C GLY A 105 24.22 7.52 15.96
N MET A 106 23.75 8.56 16.64
CA MET A 106 23.65 9.92 16.09
C MET A 106 25.05 10.50 15.85
N THR A 107 25.26 11.10 14.69
CA THR A 107 26.49 11.86 14.37
C THR A 107 26.15 13.32 14.17
N ALA A 108 27.12 14.22 14.37
CA ALA A 108 26.92 15.66 14.17
C ALA A 108 26.40 15.99 12.77
N ALA A 109 26.98 15.38 11.72
CA ALA A 109 26.55 15.59 10.34
C ALA A 109 25.11 15.12 10.06
N ARG A 110 24.70 14.00 10.66
CA ARG A 110 23.33 13.48 10.54
C ARG A 110 22.34 14.39 11.26
N LEU A 111 22.68 14.81 12.47
CA LEU A 111 21.85 15.71 13.28
C LEU A 111 21.65 17.05 12.59
N GLU A 112 22.71 17.62 12.02
CA GLU A 112 22.63 18.86 11.24
C GLU A 112 21.66 18.71 10.06
N GLY A 113 21.78 17.62 9.30
CA GLY A 113 20.85 17.34 8.20
C GLY A 113 19.41 17.17 8.65
N TYR A 114 19.15 16.56 9.81
CA TYR A 114 17.80 16.47 10.36
C TYR A 114 17.28 17.81 10.86
N ARG A 115 18.09 18.61 11.56
CA ARG A 115 17.71 19.95 12.05
C ARG A 115 17.32 20.85 10.89
N LEU A 116 18.10 20.87 9.81
CA LEU A 116 17.78 21.64 8.60
C LEU A 116 16.41 21.25 8.02
N ARG A 117 16.14 19.95 7.90
CA ARG A 117 14.84 19.47 7.39
C ARG A 117 13.70 19.70 8.38
N ALA A 118 13.95 19.59 9.69
CA ALA A 118 12.95 19.77 10.73
C ALA A 118 12.53 21.23 10.90
N ALA A 119 13.45 22.17 10.64
CA ALA A 119 13.20 23.60 10.58
C ALA A 119 12.35 23.98 9.35
N ALA A 120 12.57 23.32 8.22
CA ALA A 120 11.80 23.54 6.99
C ALA A 120 10.47 22.76 6.91
N ALA A 121 10.17 21.89 7.88
CA ALA A 121 8.98 21.05 7.86
C ALA A 121 7.73 21.81 8.29
N GLU A 122 6.74 21.92 7.40
CA GLU A 122 5.44 22.56 7.61
C GLU A 122 4.31 21.50 7.58
N PRO A 123 4.10 20.71 8.66
CA PRO A 123 3.19 19.56 8.62
C PRO A 123 1.73 19.92 8.34
N GLU A 124 1.24 21.05 8.86
CA GLU A 124 -0.12 21.54 8.61
C GLU A 124 -0.33 21.85 7.12
N ARG A 125 0.68 22.47 6.49
CA ARG A 125 0.67 22.77 5.06
C ARG A 125 0.69 21.49 4.24
N ASP A 126 1.54 20.52 4.60
CA ASP A 126 1.61 19.23 3.92
C ASP A 126 0.27 18.47 3.99
N LEU A 127 -0.39 18.49 5.15
CA LEU A 127 -1.72 17.91 5.33
C LEU A 127 -2.78 18.62 4.50
N ALA A 128 -2.74 19.96 4.44
CA ALA A 128 -3.65 20.75 3.62
C ALA A 128 -3.47 20.49 2.11
N VAL A 129 -2.21 20.41 1.63
CA VAL A 129 -1.91 20.08 0.23
C VAL A 129 -2.38 18.67 -0.12
N ALA A 130 -2.13 17.68 0.76
CA ALA A 130 -2.64 16.33 0.57
C ALA A 130 -4.16 16.32 0.50
N ALA A 131 -4.85 16.98 1.43
CA ALA A 131 -6.31 17.08 1.44
C ALA A 131 -6.88 17.71 0.17
N ALA A 132 -6.25 18.78 -0.33
CA ALA A 132 -6.68 19.47 -1.56
C ALA A 132 -6.67 18.58 -2.80
N VAL A 133 -5.81 17.55 -2.85
CA VAL A 133 -5.77 16.57 -3.96
C VAL A 133 -6.59 15.30 -3.69
N GLY A 134 -7.41 15.29 -2.62
CA GLY A 134 -8.18 14.12 -2.19
C GLY A 134 -7.33 13.05 -1.50
N GLY A 135 -6.24 13.48 -0.88
CA GLY A 135 -5.34 12.64 -0.09
C GLY A 135 -5.47 12.84 1.41
N ARG A 136 -4.82 11.94 2.15
CA ARG A 136 -4.77 11.91 3.61
C ARG A 136 -3.46 11.27 4.08
N LEU A 137 -3.07 11.55 5.31
CA LEU A 137 -2.00 10.83 5.99
C LEU A 137 -2.59 9.70 6.82
N VAL A 138 -2.16 8.46 6.58
CA VAL A 138 -2.50 7.27 7.36
C VAL A 138 -1.29 6.92 8.25
N CYS A 139 -1.49 6.90 9.56
CA CYS A 139 -0.46 6.66 10.56
C CYS A 139 -0.62 5.26 11.19
N PRO A 140 0.47 4.65 11.70
CA PRO A 140 0.37 3.48 12.58
C PRO A 140 -0.63 3.73 13.71
N GLY A 141 -1.57 2.80 13.89
CA GLY A 141 -2.68 2.91 14.86
C GLY A 141 -3.99 3.44 14.25
N ASP A 142 -3.96 4.09 13.09
CA ASP A 142 -5.19 4.44 12.37
C ASP A 142 -5.94 3.18 11.93
N ARG A 143 -7.28 3.24 11.87
CA ARG A 143 -8.13 2.12 11.41
C ARG A 143 -7.69 1.58 10.04
N GLU A 144 -7.29 2.49 9.16
CA GLU A 144 -6.85 2.23 7.78
C GLU A 144 -5.38 1.77 7.68
N TRP A 145 -4.62 1.76 8.77
CA TRP A 145 -3.22 1.30 8.75
C TRP A 145 -3.15 -0.20 8.42
N PRO A 146 -2.42 -0.61 7.37
CA PRO A 146 -2.18 -2.03 7.09
C PRO A 146 -1.12 -2.58 8.04
N SER A 147 -1.51 -3.44 8.99
CA SER A 147 -0.57 -4.04 9.95
C SER A 147 0.49 -4.92 9.29
N GLN A 148 0.30 -5.35 8.04
CA GLN A 148 1.33 -6.02 7.25
C GLN A 148 2.63 -5.20 7.11
N LEU A 149 2.56 -3.88 7.26
CA LEU A 149 3.73 -2.99 7.27
C LEU A 149 4.56 -3.13 8.55
N ASP A 150 3.99 -3.69 9.62
CA ASP A 150 4.69 -3.87 10.90
C ASP A 150 5.76 -4.95 10.81
N ASP A 151 5.64 -5.88 9.86
CA ASP A 151 6.66 -6.88 9.52
C ASP A 151 7.99 -6.26 9.05
N LEU A 152 7.99 -4.96 8.68
CA LEU A 152 9.21 -4.22 8.33
C LEU A 152 10.03 -3.78 9.56
N GLY A 153 9.51 -3.96 10.78
CA GLY A 153 10.20 -3.58 12.02
C GLY A 153 10.60 -2.09 12.02
N ASP A 154 11.87 -1.81 12.33
CA ASP A 154 12.37 -0.43 12.36
C ASP A 154 12.49 0.21 10.95
N ALA A 155 12.32 -0.55 9.86
CA ALA A 155 12.22 0.01 8.50
C ALA A 155 10.79 0.42 8.09
N ARG A 156 9.81 0.25 8.99
CA ARG A 156 8.40 0.59 8.79
C ARG A 156 8.22 2.08 8.47
N PRO A 157 7.29 2.46 7.58
CA PRO A 157 7.02 3.88 7.30
C PRO A 157 6.58 4.64 8.55
N VAL A 158 7.01 5.90 8.67
CA VAL A 158 6.55 6.84 9.72
C VAL A 158 5.04 7.08 9.63
N GLY A 159 4.55 7.11 8.39
CA GLY A 159 3.16 7.23 7.96
C GLY A 159 3.11 7.06 6.43
N LEU A 160 1.91 6.91 5.88
CA LEU A 160 1.68 6.82 4.45
C LEU A 160 0.75 7.93 3.99
N TRP A 161 1.20 8.72 3.03
CA TRP A 161 0.37 9.64 2.27
C TRP A 161 -0.42 8.81 1.26
N VAL A 162 -1.74 8.88 1.33
CA VAL A 162 -2.66 8.09 0.50
C VAL A 162 -3.60 9.02 -0.23
N ARG A 163 -3.73 8.87 -1.55
CA ARG A 163 -4.68 9.60 -2.40
C ARG A 163 -5.64 8.64 -3.09
N GLY A 164 -6.92 8.96 -3.04
CA GLY A 164 -8.00 8.10 -3.54
C GLY A 164 -8.93 7.65 -2.41
N ARG A 165 -10.11 7.17 -2.75
CA ARG A 165 -11.20 6.89 -1.77
C ARG A 165 -11.13 5.55 -1.04
N PRO A 166 -10.67 4.44 -1.67
CA PRO A 166 -10.70 3.13 -1.01
C PRO A 166 -9.90 3.06 0.30
N ASP A 167 -10.27 2.13 1.18
CA ASP A 167 -9.54 1.86 2.43
C ASP A 167 -8.30 1.01 2.15
N LEU A 168 -7.12 1.58 2.41
CA LEU A 168 -5.84 0.96 2.12
C LEU A 168 -5.64 -0.38 2.86
N ARG A 169 -6.04 -0.47 4.14
CA ARG A 169 -5.91 -1.70 4.92
C ARG A 169 -6.74 -2.81 4.31
N LEU A 170 -8.00 -2.54 3.97
CA LEU A 170 -8.87 -3.56 3.37
C LEU A 170 -8.30 -4.05 2.04
N TRP A 171 -7.80 -3.13 1.21
CA TRP A 171 -7.18 -3.48 -0.07
C TRP A 171 -5.88 -4.26 0.07
N ALA A 172 -5.11 -4.04 1.14
CA ALA A 172 -3.89 -4.81 1.41
C ALA A 172 -4.14 -6.27 1.84
N LEU A 173 -5.36 -6.62 2.30
CA LEU A 173 -5.66 -7.99 2.73
C LEU A 173 -5.69 -9.00 1.56
N ARG A 174 -6.12 -8.54 0.38
CA ARG A 174 -6.26 -9.36 -0.83
C ARG A 174 -5.53 -8.72 -2.00
N SER A 175 -4.21 -8.61 -1.87
CA SER A 175 -3.36 -7.90 -2.82
C SER A 175 -2.19 -8.73 -3.33
N VAL A 176 -1.81 -8.45 -4.59
CA VAL A 176 -0.65 -9.04 -5.27
C VAL A 176 0.20 -7.91 -5.87
N ALA A 177 1.51 -7.97 -5.65
CA ALA A 177 2.44 -7.10 -6.34
C ALA A 177 2.72 -7.65 -7.74
N VAL A 178 2.56 -6.82 -8.77
CA VAL A 178 2.98 -7.16 -10.15
C VAL A 178 4.10 -6.20 -10.53
N VAL A 179 5.31 -6.71 -10.64
CA VAL A 179 6.53 -5.89 -10.81
C VAL A 179 7.42 -6.44 -11.92
N GLY A 180 8.26 -5.59 -12.52
CA GLY A 180 9.20 -6.06 -13.51
C GLY A 180 10.09 -4.98 -14.13
N ALA A 181 10.62 -5.29 -15.31
CA ALA A 181 11.53 -4.45 -16.06
C ALA A 181 10.85 -3.15 -16.50
N ARG A 182 11.61 -2.06 -16.44
CA ARG A 182 11.17 -0.74 -16.93
C ARG A 182 11.18 -0.66 -18.46
N ALA A 183 12.15 -1.31 -19.08
CA ALA A 183 12.25 -1.53 -20.51
C ALA A 183 11.88 -3.00 -20.79
N CYS A 184 10.60 -3.35 -20.61
CA CYS A 184 10.15 -4.72 -20.83
C CYS A 184 9.87 -5.00 -22.31
N THR A 185 9.92 -6.27 -22.69
CA THR A 185 9.51 -6.72 -24.03
C THR A 185 8.01 -6.51 -24.28
N PRO A 186 7.54 -6.54 -25.55
CA PRO A 186 6.10 -6.56 -25.85
C PRO A 186 5.38 -7.74 -25.17
N TYR A 187 6.03 -8.90 -25.10
CA TYR A 187 5.51 -10.06 -24.35
C TYR A 187 5.37 -9.75 -22.87
N GLY A 188 6.42 -9.20 -22.23
CA GLY A 188 6.37 -8.80 -20.82
C GLY A 188 5.28 -7.77 -20.53
N ALA A 189 5.09 -6.79 -21.41
CA ALA A 189 3.99 -5.82 -21.30
C ALA A 189 2.62 -6.50 -21.42
N HIS A 190 2.44 -7.39 -22.40
CA HIS A 190 1.20 -8.14 -22.60
C HIS A 190 0.88 -9.03 -21.39
N MET A 191 1.86 -9.78 -20.88
CA MET A 191 1.70 -10.63 -19.70
C MET A 191 1.35 -9.81 -18.46
N ALA A 192 2.02 -8.67 -18.25
CA ALA A 192 1.71 -7.78 -17.13
C ALA A 192 0.28 -7.24 -17.18
N ALA A 193 -0.18 -6.80 -18.36
CA ALA A 193 -1.55 -6.33 -18.55
C ALA A 193 -2.57 -7.45 -18.35
N THR A 194 -2.31 -8.64 -18.90
CA THR A 194 -3.19 -9.82 -18.77
C THR A 194 -3.30 -10.28 -17.33
N LEU A 195 -2.17 -10.37 -16.61
CA LEU A 195 -2.15 -10.67 -15.18
C LEU A 195 -2.89 -9.61 -14.38
N GLY A 196 -2.68 -8.33 -14.68
CA GLY A 196 -3.38 -7.22 -14.04
C GLY A 196 -4.90 -7.34 -14.16
N ALA A 197 -5.40 -7.51 -15.39
CA ALA A 197 -6.82 -7.69 -15.65
C ALA A 197 -7.38 -8.95 -14.97
N GLY A 198 -6.74 -10.11 -15.17
CA GLY A 198 -7.22 -11.38 -14.63
C GLY A 198 -7.24 -11.45 -13.10
N LEU A 199 -6.25 -10.83 -12.42
CA LEU A 199 -6.25 -10.70 -10.96
C LEU A 199 -7.41 -9.81 -10.49
N ALA A 200 -7.61 -8.68 -11.14
CA ALA A 200 -8.68 -7.74 -10.82
C ALA A 200 -10.08 -8.36 -10.96
N GLU A 201 -10.34 -9.09 -12.05
CA GLU A 201 -11.60 -9.82 -12.27
C GLU A 201 -11.88 -10.85 -11.17
N ARG A 202 -10.83 -11.39 -10.54
CA ARG A 202 -10.91 -12.35 -9.43
C ARG A 202 -10.94 -11.67 -8.05
N GLY A 203 -11.14 -10.35 -8.03
CA GLY A 203 -11.23 -9.54 -6.83
C GLY A 203 -9.90 -9.32 -6.10
N TRP A 204 -8.75 -9.48 -6.78
CA TRP A 204 -7.45 -9.16 -6.20
C TRP A 204 -7.05 -7.72 -6.52
N VAL A 205 -6.51 -7.03 -5.51
CA VAL A 205 -5.93 -5.69 -5.67
C VAL A 205 -4.52 -5.82 -6.23
N VAL A 206 -4.27 -5.20 -7.37
CA VAL A 206 -2.93 -5.20 -7.97
C VAL A 206 -2.14 -3.99 -7.48
N MET A 207 -1.03 -4.24 -6.79
CA MET A 207 -0.13 -3.19 -6.33
C MET A 207 1.13 -3.14 -7.18
N SER A 208 1.54 -1.94 -7.59
CA SER A 208 2.79 -1.77 -8.34
C SER A 208 3.37 -0.38 -8.13
N GLY A 209 4.48 -0.08 -8.80
CA GLY A 209 5.26 1.12 -8.59
C GLY A 209 4.99 2.28 -9.55
N ALA A 210 4.03 2.15 -10.46
CA ALA A 210 3.72 3.06 -11.56
C ALA A 210 4.92 3.43 -12.48
N ALA A 211 6.01 2.67 -12.44
CA ALA A 211 7.13 2.87 -13.34
C ALA A 211 6.76 2.56 -14.81
N PHE A 212 7.66 2.89 -15.74
CA PHE A 212 7.56 2.40 -17.11
C PHE A 212 7.60 0.86 -17.18
N GLY A 213 7.20 0.31 -18.32
CA GLY A 213 7.24 -1.13 -18.58
C GLY A 213 6.16 -1.89 -17.81
N VAL A 214 6.56 -2.93 -17.09
CA VAL A 214 5.66 -3.89 -16.41
C VAL A 214 4.68 -3.21 -15.47
N ASP A 215 5.15 -2.30 -14.61
CA ASP A 215 4.29 -1.61 -13.63
C ASP A 215 3.14 -0.87 -14.33
N GLY A 216 3.45 -0.09 -15.36
CA GLY A 216 2.45 0.64 -16.13
C GLY A 216 1.48 -0.26 -16.89
N ALA A 217 1.98 -1.36 -17.46
CA ALA A 217 1.15 -2.33 -18.16
C ALA A 217 0.18 -3.05 -17.20
N ALA A 218 0.64 -3.43 -16.01
CA ALA A 218 -0.21 -4.04 -14.99
C ALA A 218 -1.35 -3.10 -14.56
N HIS A 219 -1.06 -1.83 -14.25
CA HIS A 219 -2.08 -0.84 -13.92
C HIS A 219 -3.08 -0.64 -15.07
N ARG A 220 -2.61 -0.55 -16.32
CA ARG A 220 -3.50 -0.43 -17.49
C ARG A 220 -4.43 -1.63 -17.63
N GLY A 221 -3.92 -2.84 -17.45
CA GLY A 221 -4.74 -4.06 -17.49
C GLY A 221 -5.85 -4.04 -16.44
N VAL A 222 -5.53 -3.65 -15.20
CA VAL A 222 -6.52 -3.54 -14.12
C VAL A 222 -7.59 -2.48 -14.42
N LEU A 223 -7.16 -1.30 -14.86
CA LEU A 223 -8.07 -0.19 -15.17
C LEU A 223 -8.96 -0.48 -16.38
N ALA A 224 -8.53 -1.34 -17.31
CA ALA A 224 -9.32 -1.75 -18.47
C ALA A 224 -10.55 -2.58 -18.08
N VAL A 225 -10.48 -3.31 -16.97
CA VAL A 225 -11.60 -4.11 -16.42
C VAL A 225 -12.30 -3.42 -15.24
N GLY A 226 -12.00 -2.14 -14.98
CA GLY A 226 -12.59 -1.38 -13.86
C GLY A 226 -12.18 -1.89 -12.48
N GLY A 227 -11.03 -2.56 -12.37
CA GLY A 227 -10.60 -3.23 -11.15
C GLY A 227 -9.83 -2.36 -10.15
N ALA A 228 -9.47 -2.96 -9.01
CA ALA A 228 -8.77 -2.29 -7.92
C ALA A 228 -7.24 -2.32 -8.09
N THR A 229 -6.61 -1.14 -8.10
CA THR A 229 -5.15 -1.03 -8.19
C THR A 229 -4.56 0.06 -7.31
N VAL A 230 -3.35 -0.20 -6.79
CA VAL A 230 -2.58 0.73 -5.94
C VAL A 230 -1.22 1.00 -6.56
N ALA A 231 -0.93 2.27 -6.83
CA ALA A 231 0.42 2.71 -7.19
C ALA A 231 1.14 3.22 -5.94
N VAL A 232 2.14 2.48 -5.48
CA VAL A 232 3.04 2.95 -4.42
C VAL A 232 4.12 3.81 -5.10
N LEU A 233 4.32 5.07 -4.74
CA LEU A 233 5.20 6.02 -5.43
C LEU A 233 6.49 6.28 -4.66
N ALA A 234 7.55 6.63 -5.39
CA ALA A 234 8.84 7.06 -4.82
C ALA A 234 8.97 8.60 -4.74
N CYS A 235 7.84 9.29 -4.82
CA CYS A 235 7.64 10.74 -4.78
C CYS A 235 6.35 11.03 -4.00
N GLY A 236 5.99 12.30 -3.81
CA GLY A 236 4.69 12.67 -3.23
C GLY A 236 3.51 12.18 -4.08
N VAL A 237 2.35 11.94 -3.46
CA VAL A 237 1.10 11.47 -4.13
C VAL A 237 0.46 12.50 -5.07
N ASP A 238 0.95 13.73 -5.04
CA ASP A 238 0.59 14.87 -5.88
C ASP A 238 1.57 15.05 -7.07
N VAL A 239 2.67 14.30 -7.12
CA VAL A 239 3.70 14.40 -8.16
C VAL A 239 3.54 13.24 -9.17
N PRO A 240 3.08 13.49 -10.41
CA PRO A 240 2.97 12.44 -11.42
C PRO A 240 4.34 12.08 -11.98
N TYR A 241 5.00 11.08 -11.38
CA TYR A 241 6.26 10.53 -11.87
C TYR A 241 6.16 9.03 -12.21
N PRO A 242 6.66 8.59 -13.38
CA PRO A 242 7.29 9.41 -14.42
C PRO A 242 6.26 10.28 -15.17
N ARG A 243 6.70 11.43 -15.73
CA ARG A 243 5.79 12.38 -16.41
C ARG A 243 5.01 11.74 -17.57
N GLY A 244 5.62 10.80 -18.30
CA GLY A 244 4.95 10.06 -19.37
C GLY A 244 3.79 9.16 -18.90
N HIS A 245 3.67 8.93 -17.60
CA HIS A 245 2.56 8.19 -16.98
C HIS A 245 1.57 9.12 -16.24
N ALA A 246 1.60 10.44 -16.48
CA ALA A 246 0.74 11.38 -15.76
C ALA A 246 -0.75 11.04 -15.87
N GLU A 247 -1.23 10.72 -17.08
CA GLU A 247 -2.62 10.29 -17.30
C GLU A 247 -2.94 8.98 -16.57
N LEU A 248 -2.06 7.98 -16.68
CA LEU A 248 -2.21 6.70 -15.99
C LEU A 248 -2.30 6.87 -14.48
N ILE A 249 -1.38 7.64 -13.89
CA ILE A 249 -1.35 7.95 -12.46
C ILE A 249 -2.63 8.70 -12.04
N GLY A 250 -3.10 9.64 -12.87
CA GLY A 250 -4.38 10.32 -12.67
C GLY A 250 -5.55 9.35 -12.62
N ARG A 251 -5.62 8.39 -13.55
CA ARG A 251 -6.64 7.34 -13.56
C ARG A 251 -6.56 6.42 -12.34
N VAL A 252 -5.35 6.03 -11.92
CA VAL A 252 -5.17 5.27 -10.67
C VAL A 252 -5.65 6.07 -9.47
N ALA A 253 -5.39 7.37 -9.39
CA ALA A 253 -5.89 8.19 -8.28
C ALA A 253 -7.43 8.32 -8.24
N GLN A 254 -8.08 8.25 -9.41
CA GLN A 254 -9.54 8.34 -9.53
C GLN A 254 -10.24 7.03 -9.18
N GLN A 255 -9.69 5.89 -9.63
CA GLN A 255 -10.34 4.57 -9.52
C GLN A 255 -9.73 3.68 -8.43
N GLY A 256 -8.52 3.99 -7.99
CA GLY A 256 -7.75 3.22 -7.03
C GLY A 256 -7.07 4.10 -5.98
N LEU A 257 -5.82 3.76 -5.64
CA LEU A 257 -5.02 4.48 -4.65
C LEU A 257 -3.63 4.83 -5.17
N LEU A 258 -3.17 6.04 -4.86
CA LEU A 258 -1.75 6.38 -4.83
C LEU A 258 -1.28 6.36 -3.39
N VAL A 259 -0.12 5.77 -3.13
CA VAL A 259 0.46 5.64 -1.78
C VAL A 259 1.90 6.09 -1.81
N ALA A 260 2.34 6.92 -0.88
CA ALA A 260 3.74 7.33 -0.77
C ALA A 260 4.17 7.47 0.69
N GLU A 261 5.45 7.21 0.96
CA GLU A 261 6.05 7.55 2.26
C GLU A 261 6.50 9.02 2.32
N LEU A 262 6.72 9.61 1.15
CA LEU A 262 7.23 10.98 1.04
C LEU A 262 6.07 11.98 1.04
N PRO A 263 6.26 13.15 1.67
CA PRO A 263 5.24 14.19 1.76
C PRO A 263 4.96 14.82 0.39
N PRO A 264 3.83 15.54 0.25
CA PRO A 264 3.48 16.23 -0.98
C PRO A 264 4.59 17.13 -1.53
N GLY A 265 4.69 17.21 -2.86
CA GLY A 265 5.73 17.94 -3.57
C GLY A 265 7.12 17.28 -3.56
N SER A 266 7.30 16.14 -2.89
CA SER A 266 8.59 15.46 -2.86
C SER A 266 8.95 14.84 -4.20
N HIS A 267 10.14 15.15 -4.71
CA HIS A 267 10.67 14.57 -5.94
C HIS A 267 11.35 13.21 -5.71
N PRO A 268 11.34 12.32 -6.72
CA PRO A 268 11.95 11.01 -6.62
C PRO A 268 13.48 11.07 -6.75
N THR A 269 14.16 10.14 -6.08
CA THR A 269 15.61 9.90 -6.26
C THR A 269 15.84 8.42 -6.58
N ARG A 270 17.01 8.07 -7.14
CA ARG A 270 17.35 6.67 -7.47
C ARG A 270 17.25 5.75 -6.24
N SER A 271 17.74 6.19 -5.09
CA SER A 271 17.68 5.41 -3.84
C SER A 271 16.24 5.19 -3.36
N ARG A 272 15.39 6.22 -3.44
CA ARG A 272 13.99 6.15 -3.00
C ARG A 272 13.15 5.16 -3.81
N PHE A 273 13.47 4.93 -5.08
CA PHE A 273 12.83 3.83 -5.85
C PHE A 273 13.11 2.45 -5.25
N VAL A 274 14.34 2.22 -4.79
CA VAL A 274 14.73 0.94 -4.20
C VAL A 274 14.11 0.78 -2.82
N LEU A 275 14.11 1.85 -2.01
CA LEU A 275 13.52 1.86 -0.67
C LEU A 275 12.01 1.60 -0.72
N ARG A 276 11.28 2.29 -1.61
CA ARG A 276 9.83 2.13 -1.81
C ARG A 276 9.41 0.68 -2.04
N ASN A 277 10.24 -0.14 -2.67
CA ASN A 277 9.89 -1.53 -3.01
C ASN A 277 9.64 -2.41 -1.76
N ARG A 278 10.20 -2.07 -0.59
CA ARG A 278 9.89 -2.79 0.65
C ARG A 278 8.43 -2.61 1.08
N VAL A 279 7.83 -1.44 0.81
CA VAL A 279 6.43 -1.15 1.10
C VAL A 279 5.51 -1.95 0.18
N ILE A 280 5.83 -2.04 -1.12
CA ILE A 280 5.09 -2.90 -2.06
C ILE A 280 5.11 -4.35 -1.58
N ALA A 281 6.29 -4.86 -1.21
CA ALA A 281 6.43 -6.23 -0.73
C ALA A 281 5.67 -6.47 0.58
N ALA A 282 5.72 -5.52 1.52
CA ALA A 282 5.04 -5.64 2.81
C ALA A 282 3.51 -5.61 2.69
N LEU A 283 2.96 -4.70 1.86
CA LEU A 283 1.52 -4.54 1.65
C LEU A 283 0.86 -5.70 0.91
N THR A 284 1.62 -6.60 0.30
CA THR A 284 1.10 -7.66 -0.58
C THR A 284 1.24 -9.06 -0.01
N ARG A 285 0.28 -9.93 -0.36
CA ARG A 285 0.32 -11.35 0.04
C ARG A 285 1.30 -12.15 -0.81
N GLY A 286 1.50 -11.72 -2.06
CA GLY A 286 2.48 -12.29 -2.96
C GLY A 286 3.00 -11.28 -3.99
N THR A 287 4.15 -11.59 -4.59
CA THR A 287 4.80 -10.79 -5.63
C THR A 287 5.02 -11.64 -6.87
N VAL A 288 4.54 -11.16 -8.02
CA VAL A 288 4.77 -11.73 -9.35
C VAL A 288 5.79 -10.87 -10.08
N VAL A 289 6.93 -11.46 -10.45
CA VAL A 289 7.96 -10.84 -11.28
C VAL A 289 7.72 -11.25 -12.73
N VAL A 290 7.32 -10.30 -13.58
CA VAL A 290 6.97 -10.60 -14.99
C VAL A 290 8.21 -10.69 -15.87
N GLU A 291 9.10 -9.72 -15.75
CA GLU A 291 10.36 -9.67 -16.50
C GLU A 291 11.38 -8.94 -15.63
N ALA A 292 12.64 -9.38 -15.62
CA ALA A 292 13.65 -8.80 -14.76
C ALA A 292 15.05 -8.99 -15.33
N GLU A 293 15.78 -7.89 -15.50
CA GLU A 293 17.23 -7.95 -15.75
C GLU A 293 18.00 -8.33 -14.48
N TYR A 294 19.23 -8.80 -14.66
CA TYR A 294 20.17 -9.02 -13.57
C TYR A 294 20.39 -7.71 -12.79
N ARG A 295 20.22 -7.75 -11.46
CA ARG A 295 20.26 -6.58 -10.54
C ARG A 295 19.13 -5.56 -10.72
N SER A 296 18.03 -5.91 -11.37
CA SER A 296 16.87 -5.02 -11.48
C SER A 296 16.17 -4.74 -10.14
N GLY A 297 15.46 -3.59 -10.09
CA GLY A 297 14.68 -3.19 -8.93
C GLY A 297 13.52 -4.15 -8.59
N SER A 298 12.97 -4.86 -9.57
CA SER A 298 11.94 -5.89 -9.35
C SER A 298 12.46 -7.08 -8.54
N LEU A 299 13.72 -7.48 -8.74
CA LEU A 299 14.38 -8.51 -7.91
C LEU A 299 14.63 -8.03 -6.47
N VAL A 300 14.76 -6.72 -6.23
CA VAL A 300 14.76 -6.18 -4.87
C VAL A 300 13.41 -6.41 -4.21
N THR A 301 12.29 -6.10 -4.88
CA THR A 301 10.94 -6.36 -4.37
C THR A 301 10.74 -7.84 -4.04
N ALA A 302 11.12 -8.74 -4.96
CA ALA A 302 11.03 -10.18 -4.76
C ALA A 302 11.82 -10.68 -3.54
N ARG A 303 13.05 -10.18 -3.33
CA ARG A 303 13.85 -10.51 -2.15
C ARG A 303 13.22 -9.99 -0.86
N GLN A 304 12.64 -8.79 -0.87
CA GLN A 304 11.95 -8.27 0.31
C GLN A 304 10.69 -9.09 0.63
N ALA A 305 9.91 -9.46 -0.39
CA ALA A 305 8.75 -10.32 -0.24
C ALA A 305 9.14 -11.68 0.39
N ALA A 306 10.20 -12.31 -0.11
CA ALA A 306 10.69 -13.57 0.46
C ALA A 306 11.16 -13.42 1.92
N ARG A 307 11.85 -12.32 2.28
CA ARG A 307 12.27 -12.04 3.66
C ARG A 307 11.09 -11.86 4.62
N LEU A 308 9.99 -11.29 4.13
CA LEU A 308 8.75 -11.08 4.88
C LEU A 308 7.83 -12.32 4.86
N GLY A 309 8.29 -13.47 4.35
CA GLY A 309 7.51 -14.70 4.27
C GLY A 309 6.34 -14.61 3.28
N ARG A 310 6.37 -13.69 2.31
CA ARG A 310 5.36 -13.56 1.25
C ARG A 310 5.65 -14.48 0.08
N PHE A 311 4.62 -14.85 -0.66
CA PHE A 311 4.79 -15.65 -1.87
C PHE A 311 5.56 -14.88 -2.95
N VAL A 312 6.47 -15.55 -3.64
CA VAL A 312 7.19 -14.97 -4.77
C VAL A 312 7.00 -15.89 -5.98
N MET A 313 6.65 -15.29 -7.10
CA MET A 313 6.34 -15.97 -8.35
C MET A 313 7.06 -15.27 -9.49
N GLY A 314 7.42 -16.03 -10.53
CA GLY A 314 8.01 -15.51 -11.76
C GLY A 314 7.19 -15.96 -12.97
N VAL A 315 7.04 -15.08 -13.95
CA VAL A 315 6.45 -15.45 -15.24
C VAL A 315 7.53 -16.16 -16.08
N PRO A 316 7.27 -17.38 -16.60
CA PRO A 316 8.19 -18.04 -17.50
C PRO A 316 8.41 -17.21 -18.77
N THR A 317 9.66 -17.03 -19.19
CA THR A 317 9.98 -16.32 -20.44
C THR A 317 10.14 -17.34 -21.59
N PRO A 318 9.48 -17.14 -22.73
CA PRO A 318 9.71 -17.94 -23.94
C PRO A 318 11.13 -17.70 -24.48
N LEU A 319 11.88 -18.75 -24.78
CA LEU A 319 13.13 -18.67 -25.53
C LEU A 319 12.84 -18.58 -27.04
N PRO A 320 13.77 -18.02 -27.84
CA PRO A 320 13.80 -18.26 -29.28
C PRO A 320 13.77 -19.77 -29.55
N GLY A 321 12.77 -20.25 -30.30
CA GLY A 321 12.60 -21.67 -30.63
C GLY A 321 11.57 -22.45 -29.81
N GLY A 322 10.76 -21.79 -28.97
CA GLY A 322 9.59 -22.43 -28.32
C GLY A 322 9.87 -23.20 -27.03
N ALA A 323 11.11 -23.23 -26.54
CA ALA A 323 11.42 -23.73 -25.21
C ALA A 323 11.18 -22.64 -24.15
N ALA A 324 10.59 -22.97 -23.00
CA ALA A 324 10.50 -22.03 -21.88
C ALA A 324 11.76 -22.13 -21.01
N LEU A 325 12.35 -20.99 -20.60
CA LEU A 325 13.33 -20.99 -19.52
C LEU A 325 12.66 -21.49 -18.23
N ALA A 326 13.35 -22.34 -17.47
CA ALA A 326 12.94 -22.65 -16.11
C ALA A 326 12.74 -21.32 -15.37
N PRO A 327 11.62 -21.15 -14.63
CA PRO A 327 11.39 -19.93 -13.88
C PRO A 327 12.61 -19.66 -13.01
N ILE A 328 12.96 -18.38 -12.82
CA ILE A 328 13.82 -17.99 -11.70
C ILE A 328 13.24 -18.73 -10.49
N ARG A 329 14.01 -19.65 -9.89
CA ARG A 329 13.50 -20.58 -8.86
C ARG A 329 12.94 -19.77 -7.69
N PHE A 330 11.65 -19.51 -7.73
CA PHE A 330 10.86 -19.04 -6.61
C PHE A 330 9.88 -20.16 -6.27
N ARG A 331 9.74 -20.48 -4.98
CA ARG A 331 8.71 -21.41 -4.52
C ARG A 331 7.34 -20.79 -4.81
N VAL A 332 6.76 -21.18 -5.93
CA VAL A 332 5.38 -20.89 -6.30
C VAL A 332 4.50 -21.88 -5.52
N ALA A 333 3.90 -21.42 -4.43
CA ALA A 333 2.72 -22.08 -3.90
C ALA A 333 1.52 -21.30 -4.44
N ILE A 334 0.89 -21.83 -5.48
CA ILE A 334 -0.47 -21.47 -5.82
C ILE A 334 -1.32 -22.25 -4.82
N ALA A 335 -1.83 -21.57 -3.79
CA ALA A 335 -2.91 -22.14 -3.00
C ALA A 335 -4.14 -22.16 -3.91
N ALA A 336 -4.58 -23.38 -4.25
CA ALA A 336 -5.84 -23.65 -4.93
C ALA A 336 -7.03 -23.32 -4.00
#